data_AF-A0A136JTN0-F1
#
_entry.id   AF-A0A136JTN0-F1
#
_cell.length_a   1.000
_cell.length_b   1.000
_cell.length_c   1.000
_cell.angle_alpha   90.00
_cell.angle_beta   90.00
_cell.angle_gamma   90.00
#
_symmetry.space_group_name_H-M   'P 1'
#
loop_
_entity.id
_entity.type
_entity.pdbx_description
1 polymer ?
#
loop_
_entity_poly.entity_id
_entity_poly.type
_entity_poly.pdbx_seq_one_letter_code
_entity_poly.pdbx_strand_id
1 'polypeptide(L)'
;MAPIIVSIVSQHAEEAAFLWLLRNNAVHAPHYALKDLAKLDERVEAHLDGLRIAGDGGWEICKEGLGQQEPGEVFAAAVLAFESGDKDRISEVLEVGCQSVELSRGVISALGWLPYLQAKPHVDRLLTSDSALHRRIGIAVAAARRQDPGVVLESTLSSTDLWLKARSLKAVGELGRNDLLPVVKSNLNSEDPTSRFWAAWSGALLDEPSAIPVLQRLAEQGAERAESACAMAVRRMPVQAAHHWQRELAGRPETLRMAVQALGVIGDSAGIPWLIEQMAKPKVARVAGESLTMITGIDLAYEDLEGEKPEGFEAGPTENPEDENIEIDPDEDLPWPNPQLVERWWASHRLGFTNGTRYLLGKPMTVDWFNEVLRTGKQRQRTAAAIELSMREPGRPLFNTSAPGFRQQVLLQVR
;
A
#
# COMPACT_ATOMS: atom_id res chain seq x y z
N MET A 1 -33.73 12.72 -23.59
CA MET A 1 -32.42 12.10 -23.42
C MET A 1 -31.65 12.32 -24.71
N ALA A 2 -30.43 12.88 -24.65
CA ALA A 2 -29.60 12.95 -25.84
C ALA A 2 -29.24 11.51 -26.26
N PRO A 3 -29.27 11.18 -27.56
CA PRO A 3 -28.86 9.86 -28.02
C PRO A 3 -27.39 9.62 -27.63
N ILE A 4 -27.12 8.53 -26.91
CA ILE A 4 -25.75 8.08 -26.63
C ILE A 4 -25.23 7.24 -27.80
N ILE A 5 -23.92 7.23 -27.98
CA ILE A 5 -23.24 6.28 -28.88
C ILE A 5 -22.73 5.14 -28.00
N VAL A 6 -23.48 4.03 -27.96
CA VAL A 6 -23.26 2.92 -27.01
C VAL A 6 -21.81 2.46 -27.00
N SER A 7 -21.19 2.23 -28.17
CA SER A 7 -19.79 1.77 -28.25
C SER A 7 -18.78 2.72 -27.59
N ILE A 8 -19.01 4.04 -27.66
CA ILE A 8 -18.14 5.04 -27.02
C ILE A 8 -18.31 5.00 -25.50
N VAL A 9 -19.56 4.88 -25.03
CA VAL A 9 -19.83 4.82 -23.59
C VAL A 9 -19.34 3.51 -22.98
N SER A 10 -19.46 2.39 -23.69
CA SER A 10 -18.86 1.10 -23.31
C SER A 10 -17.35 1.21 -23.17
N GLN A 11 -16.68 1.85 -24.12
CA GLN A 11 -15.24 2.11 -24.01
C GLN A 11 -14.90 2.97 -22.77
N HIS A 12 -15.71 3.97 -22.42
CA HIS A 12 -15.50 4.72 -21.18
C HIS A 12 -15.62 3.83 -19.92
N ALA A 13 -16.58 2.89 -19.88
CA ALA A 13 -16.73 1.98 -18.75
C ALA A 13 -15.54 1.03 -18.62
N GLU A 14 -15.13 0.40 -19.73
CA GLU A 14 -13.98 -0.52 -19.78
C GLU A 14 -12.68 0.20 -19.39
N GLU A 15 -12.41 1.37 -19.96
CA GLU A 15 -11.20 2.14 -19.65
C GLU A 15 -11.19 2.67 -18.21
N ALA A 16 -12.33 3.10 -17.66
CA ALA A 16 -12.40 3.51 -16.25
C ALA A 16 -12.05 2.35 -15.31
N ALA A 17 -12.57 1.15 -15.58
CA ALA A 17 -12.28 -0.06 -14.81
C ALA A 17 -10.80 -0.48 -14.94
N PHE A 18 -10.28 -0.55 -16.17
CA PHE A 18 -8.90 -0.92 -16.45
C PHE A 18 -7.88 0.07 -15.86
N LEU A 19 -8.09 1.38 -16.06
CA LEU A 19 -7.20 2.41 -15.52
C LEU A 19 -7.22 2.43 -13.99
N TRP A 20 -8.35 2.12 -13.37
CA TRP A 20 -8.41 1.95 -11.92
C TRP A 20 -7.56 0.77 -11.44
N LEU A 21 -7.56 -0.37 -12.14
CA LEU A 21 -6.69 -1.52 -11.82
C LEU A 21 -5.21 -1.14 -11.93
N LEU A 22 -4.82 -0.49 -13.04
CA LEU A 22 -3.47 0.03 -13.23
C LEU A 22 -3.07 0.96 -12.08
N ARG A 23 -3.95 1.89 -11.72
CA ARG A 23 -3.76 2.83 -10.64
C ARG A 23 -3.67 2.14 -9.26
N ASN A 24 -4.47 1.11 -9.02
CA ASN A 24 -4.41 0.30 -7.81
C ASN A 24 -3.07 -0.44 -7.68
N ASN A 25 -2.43 -0.83 -8.78
CA ASN A 25 -1.09 -1.42 -8.76
C ASN A 25 -0.01 -0.34 -8.60
N ALA A 26 -0.17 0.80 -9.28
CA ALA A 26 0.78 1.92 -9.26
C ALA A 26 1.05 2.46 -7.85
N VAL A 27 0.08 2.43 -6.93
CA VAL A 27 0.30 2.89 -5.54
C VAL A 27 1.26 2.02 -4.72
N HIS A 28 1.62 0.83 -5.22
CA HIS A 28 2.57 -0.10 -4.60
C HIS A 28 3.86 -0.28 -5.40
N ALA A 29 3.90 0.23 -6.63
CA ALA A 29 5.02 0.07 -7.55
C ALA A 29 6.23 0.96 -7.18
N PRO A 30 7.46 0.51 -7.45
CA PRO A 30 8.68 1.22 -7.04
C PRO A 30 8.96 2.48 -7.86
N HIS A 31 8.39 2.60 -9.06
CA HIS A 31 8.78 3.60 -10.07
C HIS A 31 7.83 4.80 -10.20
N TYR A 32 6.60 4.72 -9.65
CA TYR A 32 5.62 5.82 -9.73
C TYR A 32 5.92 6.92 -8.69
N ALA A 33 5.98 8.18 -9.11
CA ALA A 33 5.94 9.33 -8.21
C ALA A 33 4.49 9.84 -8.01
N LEU A 34 4.31 10.83 -7.14
CA LEU A 34 2.99 11.44 -6.91
C LEU A 34 2.39 12.04 -8.19
N LYS A 35 3.20 12.73 -9.00
CA LYS A 35 2.76 13.31 -10.28
C LYS A 35 2.23 12.26 -11.26
N ASP A 36 2.80 11.06 -11.22
CA ASP A 36 2.43 9.98 -12.14
C ASP A 36 1.10 9.35 -11.69
N LEU A 37 0.88 9.22 -10.38
CA LEU A 37 -0.43 8.88 -9.83
C LEU A 37 -1.49 9.93 -10.17
N ALA A 38 -1.18 11.22 -10.04
CA ALA A 38 -2.12 12.29 -10.36
C ALA A 38 -2.54 12.24 -11.84
N LYS A 39 -1.59 11.99 -12.76
CA LYS A 39 -1.90 11.78 -14.20
C LYS A 39 -2.75 10.54 -14.46
N LEU A 40 -2.47 9.43 -13.78
CA LEU A 40 -3.33 8.24 -13.87
C LEU A 40 -4.74 8.56 -13.36
N ASP A 41 -4.83 9.28 -12.25
CA ASP A 41 -6.11 9.66 -11.67
C ASP A 41 -6.91 10.60 -12.59
N GLU A 42 -6.25 11.54 -13.28
CA GLU A 42 -6.87 12.39 -14.31
C GLU A 42 -7.44 11.56 -15.47
N ARG A 43 -6.74 10.50 -15.89
CA ARG A 43 -7.24 9.60 -16.94
C ARG A 43 -8.46 8.81 -16.47
N VAL A 44 -8.42 8.25 -15.25
CA VAL A 44 -9.59 7.59 -14.65
C VAL A 44 -10.78 8.54 -14.61
N GLU A 45 -10.57 9.77 -14.13
CA GLU A 45 -11.63 10.78 -14.02
C GLU A 45 -12.20 11.18 -15.38
N ALA A 46 -11.37 11.29 -16.42
CA ALA A 46 -11.85 11.62 -17.77
C ALA A 46 -12.83 10.57 -18.33
N HIS A 47 -12.60 9.28 -18.05
CA HIS A 47 -13.53 8.23 -18.46
C HIS A 47 -14.79 8.19 -17.58
N LEU A 48 -14.66 8.44 -16.27
CA LEU A 48 -15.80 8.63 -15.38
C LEU A 48 -16.69 9.81 -15.82
N ASP A 49 -16.10 10.93 -16.24
CA ASP A 49 -16.82 12.07 -16.80
C ASP A 49 -17.61 11.71 -18.07
N GLY A 50 -17.02 10.91 -18.96
CA GLY A 50 -17.73 10.37 -20.14
C GLY A 50 -18.98 9.59 -19.75
N LEU A 51 -18.90 8.77 -18.69
CA LEU A 51 -20.04 8.03 -18.15
C LEU A 51 -21.08 8.95 -17.49
N ARG A 52 -20.65 9.97 -16.75
CA ARG A 52 -21.54 10.97 -16.15
C ARG A 52 -22.34 11.72 -17.21
N ILE A 53 -21.69 12.11 -18.31
CA ILE A 53 -22.33 12.78 -19.45
C ILE A 53 -23.39 11.88 -20.11
N ALA A 54 -23.12 10.56 -20.19
CA ALA A 54 -24.05 9.58 -20.73
C ALA A 54 -25.28 9.31 -19.83
N GLY A 55 -25.28 9.80 -18.58
CA GLY A 55 -26.41 9.72 -17.66
C GLY A 55 -26.89 8.28 -17.43
N ASP A 56 -28.20 8.04 -17.60
CA ASP A 56 -28.79 6.70 -17.43
C ASP A 56 -28.18 5.66 -18.37
N GLY A 57 -27.80 6.06 -19.59
CA GLY A 57 -27.15 5.15 -20.53
C GLY A 57 -25.75 4.73 -20.07
N GLY A 58 -25.00 5.64 -19.41
CA GLY A 58 -23.73 5.29 -18.78
C GLY A 58 -23.91 4.34 -17.60
N TRP A 59 -24.96 4.56 -16.80
CA TRP A 59 -25.31 3.67 -15.71
C TRP A 59 -25.66 2.25 -16.18
N GLU A 60 -26.53 2.08 -17.18
CA GLU A 60 -26.94 0.75 -17.64
C GLU A 60 -25.73 -0.07 -18.17
N ILE A 61 -24.77 0.59 -18.81
CA ILE A 61 -23.52 -0.04 -19.25
C ILE A 61 -22.66 -0.47 -18.05
N CYS A 62 -22.47 0.41 -17.06
CA CYS A 62 -21.73 0.04 -15.85
C CYS A 62 -22.42 -1.08 -15.05
N LYS A 63 -23.76 -1.08 -15.02
CA LYS A 63 -24.57 -2.13 -14.41
C LYS A 63 -24.36 -3.47 -15.10
N GLU A 64 -24.36 -3.51 -16.44
CA GLU A 64 -24.02 -4.73 -17.19
C GLU A 64 -22.59 -5.21 -16.86
N GLY A 65 -21.65 -4.26 -16.76
CA GLY A 65 -20.26 -4.53 -16.38
C GLY A 65 -20.10 -5.19 -14.99
N LEU A 66 -21.01 -4.95 -14.04
CA LEU A 66 -21.00 -5.64 -12.74
C LEU A 66 -21.06 -7.18 -12.89
N GLY A 67 -21.60 -7.69 -14.00
CA GLY A 67 -21.64 -9.11 -14.32
C GLY A 67 -20.26 -9.76 -14.50
N GLN A 68 -19.21 -8.97 -14.77
CA GLN A 68 -17.83 -9.49 -14.85
C GLN A 68 -17.28 -9.89 -13.48
N GLN A 69 -17.85 -9.37 -12.39
CA GLN A 69 -17.40 -9.61 -11.02
C GLN A 69 -15.90 -9.33 -10.84
N GLU A 70 -15.49 -8.17 -11.34
CA GLU A 70 -14.12 -7.67 -11.24
C GLU A 70 -14.14 -6.30 -10.51
N PRO A 71 -13.10 -5.98 -9.71
CA PRO A 71 -13.16 -4.82 -8.82
C PRO A 71 -13.09 -3.48 -9.56
N GLY A 72 -12.61 -3.44 -10.81
CA GLY A 72 -12.59 -2.23 -11.65
C GLY A 72 -13.99 -1.80 -12.10
N GLU A 73 -14.80 -2.77 -12.53
CA GLU A 73 -16.19 -2.59 -12.96
C GLU A 73 -17.04 -2.18 -11.76
N VAL A 74 -16.82 -2.83 -10.60
CA VAL A 74 -17.44 -2.41 -9.34
C VAL A 74 -17.04 -0.98 -8.98
N PHE A 75 -15.78 -0.57 -9.18
CA PHE A 75 -15.36 0.81 -8.94
C PHE A 75 -16.12 1.81 -9.83
N ALA A 76 -16.14 1.59 -11.15
CA ALA A 76 -16.78 2.51 -12.09
C ALA A 76 -18.29 2.64 -11.80
N ALA A 77 -18.99 1.52 -11.62
CA ALA A 77 -20.41 1.50 -11.26
C ALA A 77 -20.66 2.16 -9.89
N ALA A 78 -19.80 1.90 -8.91
CA ALA A 78 -19.92 2.49 -7.57
C ALA A 78 -19.79 4.01 -7.59
N VAL A 79 -18.87 4.59 -8.37
CA VAL A 79 -18.76 6.05 -8.50
C VAL A 79 -20.10 6.64 -8.95
N LEU A 80 -20.68 6.13 -10.05
CA LEU A 80 -21.95 6.63 -10.58
C LEU A 80 -23.13 6.42 -9.62
N ALA A 81 -23.19 5.27 -8.95
CA ALA A 81 -24.26 4.95 -8.00
C ALA A 81 -24.21 5.86 -6.77
N PHE A 82 -23.04 6.03 -6.15
CA PHE A 82 -22.90 6.85 -4.96
C PHE A 82 -23.00 8.35 -5.24
N GLU A 83 -22.50 8.83 -6.38
CA GLU A 83 -22.66 10.24 -6.78
C GLU A 83 -24.11 10.62 -7.06
N SER A 84 -24.86 9.73 -7.71
CA SER A 84 -26.28 10.00 -8.02
C SER A 84 -27.17 10.01 -6.77
N GLY A 85 -26.75 9.32 -5.70
CA GLY A 85 -27.56 9.13 -4.50
C GLY A 85 -28.75 8.19 -4.70
N ASP A 86 -28.89 7.58 -5.88
CA ASP A 86 -29.97 6.67 -6.24
C ASP A 86 -29.85 5.38 -5.42
N LYS A 87 -30.91 5.07 -4.67
CA LYS A 87 -30.91 3.94 -3.73
C LYS A 87 -30.87 2.59 -4.44
N ASP A 88 -31.49 2.49 -5.61
CA ASP A 88 -31.57 1.24 -6.35
C ASP A 88 -30.21 0.94 -6.97
N ARG A 89 -29.57 1.95 -7.57
CA ARG A 89 -28.20 1.84 -8.10
C ARG A 89 -27.19 1.45 -7.03
N ILE A 90 -27.29 2.08 -5.85
CA ILE A 90 -26.42 1.76 -4.71
C ILE A 90 -26.67 0.32 -4.24
N SER A 91 -27.92 -0.13 -4.22
CA SER A 91 -28.25 -1.50 -3.83
C SER A 91 -27.63 -2.51 -4.79
N GLU A 92 -27.74 -2.29 -6.11
CA GLU A 92 -27.15 -3.16 -7.14
C GLU A 92 -25.62 -3.24 -7.03
N VAL A 93 -24.94 -2.10 -6.83
CA VAL A 93 -23.49 -2.08 -6.60
C VAL A 93 -23.11 -2.82 -5.32
N LEU A 94 -23.84 -2.63 -4.23
CA LEU A 94 -23.54 -3.30 -2.97
C LEU A 94 -23.81 -4.80 -3.04
N GLU A 95 -24.82 -5.25 -3.79
CA GLU A 95 -25.11 -6.67 -3.99
C GLU A 95 -23.93 -7.42 -4.62
N VAL A 96 -23.21 -6.81 -5.56
CA VAL A 96 -22.01 -7.39 -6.19
C VAL A 96 -20.74 -7.06 -5.40
N GLY A 97 -20.53 -5.80 -5.08
CA GLY A 97 -19.34 -5.31 -4.37
C GLY A 97 -19.16 -5.88 -2.97
N CYS A 98 -20.18 -6.50 -2.40
CA CYS A 98 -20.12 -7.17 -1.09
C CYS A 98 -20.03 -8.71 -1.19
N GLN A 99 -19.79 -9.30 -2.36
CA GLN A 99 -19.66 -10.76 -2.46
C GLN A 99 -18.30 -11.27 -1.98
N SER A 100 -17.24 -10.45 -2.04
CA SER A 100 -15.89 -10.83 -1.60
C SER A 100 -15.09 -9.65 -1.04
N VAL A 101 -13.98 -9.95 -0.37
CA VAL A 101 -13.02 -8.92 0.08
C VAL A 101 -12.43 -8.17 -1.11
N GLU A 102 -12.18 -8.85 -2.22
CA GLU A 102 -11.62 -8.29 -3.44
C GLU A 102 -12.57 -7.28 -4.10
N LEU A 103 -13.82 -7.66 -4.33
CA LEU A 103 -14.82 -6.77 -4.94
C LEU A 103 -15.12 -5.55 -4.08
N SER A 104 -15.08 -5.71 -2.75
CA SER A 104 -15.29 -4.59 -1.83
C SER A 104 -14.24 -3.48 -1.99
N ARG A 105 -13.08 -3.77 -2.60
CA ARG A 105 -12.05 -2.75 -2.90
C ARG A 105 -12.57 -1.72 -3.89
N GLY A 106 -13.36 -2.12 -4.90
CA GLY A 106 -13.96 -1.20 -5.85
C GLY A 106 -14.88 -0.20 -5.17
N VAL A 107 -15.78 -0.69 -4.30
CA VAL A 107 -16.69 0.14 -3.49
C VAL A 107 -15.93 1.10 -2.55
N ILE A 108 -14.93 0.58 -1.82
CA ILE A 108 -14.12 1.39 -0.90
C ILE A 108 -13.37 2.47 -1.66
N SER A 109 -12.81 2.13 -2.82
CA SER A 109 -12.04 3.06 -3.65
C SER A 109 -12.94 4.13 -4.26
N ALA A 110 -14.15 3.77 -4.73
CA ALA A 110 -15.13 4.73 -5.25
C ALA A 110 -15.55 5.75 -4.18
N LEU A 111 -15.97 5.30 -2.99
CA LEU A 111 -16.29 6.21 -1.88
C LEU A 111 -15.07 7.00 -1.39
N GLY A 112 -13.87 6.43 -1.54
CA GLY A 112 -12.60 7.11 -1.30
C GLY A 112 -12.26 8.15 -2.37
N TRP A 113 -12.78 8.00 -3.59
CA TRP A 113 -12.58 8.88 -4.74
C TRP A 113 -13.42 10.14 -4.62
N LEU A 114 -14.71 9.98 -4.31
CA LEU A 114 -15.69 11.05 -4.26
C LEU A 114 -15.30 12.21 -3.33
N PRO A 115 -15.81 13.43 -3.61
CA PRO A 115 -15.79 14.52 -2.64
C PRO A 115 -16.37 14.06 -1.29
N TYR A 116 -15.69 14.35 -0.20
CA TYR A 116 -16.06 13.78 1.11
C TYR A 116 -17.48 14.16 1.56
N LEU A 117 -17.92 15.38 1.25
CA LEU A 117 -19.29 15.81 1.56
C LEU A 117 -20.36 14.96 0.86
N GLN A 118 -20.07 14.46 -0.34
CA GLN A 118 -20.95 13.55 -1.06
C GLN A 118 -20.83 12.12 -0.53
N ALA A 119 -19.63 11.64 -0.25
CA ALA A 119 -19.42 10.28 0.29
C ALA A 119 -19.98 10.10 1.70
N LYS A 120 -19.94 11.14 2.54
CA LYS A 120 -20.20 11.05 3.98
C LYS A 120 -21.56 10.40 4.34
N PRO A 121 -22.71 10.78 3.76
CA PRO A 121 -23.99 10.15 4.08
C PRO A 121 -24.04 8.65 3.75
N HIS A 122 -23.29 8.20 2.74
CA HIS A 122 -23.18 6.78 2.40
C HIS A 122 -22.30 6.05 3.40
N VAL A 123 -21.16 6.65 3.76
CA VAL A 123 -20.25 6.11 4.78
C VAL A 123 -20.96 5.99 6.13
N ASP A 124 -21.71 7.01 6.56
CA ASP A 124 -22.47 6.99 7.81
C ASP A 124 -23.49 5.83 7.81
N ARG A 125 -24.23 5.65 6.71
CA ARG A 125 -25.18 4.52 6.56
C ARG A 125 -24.50 3.15 6.63
N LEU A 126 -23.33 3.01 6.00
CA LEU A 126 -22.55 1.77 6.05
C LEU A 126 -22.04 1.49 7.47
N LEU A 127 -21.57 2.52 8.17
CA LEU A 127 -21.08 2.44 9.55
C LEU A 127 -22.17 2.03 10.54
N THR A 128 -23.42 2.43 10.32
CA THR A 128 -24.57 2.09 11.18
C THR A 128 -25.41 0.93 10.68
N SER A 129 -24.97 0.20 9.64
CA SER A 129 -25.69 -0.95 9.10
C SER A 129 -25.62 -2.16 10.05
N ASP A 130 -26.64 -3.00 10.05
CA ASP A 130 -26.63 -4.28 10.77
C ASP A 130 -25.65 -5.31 10.16
N SER A 131 -25.32 -5.16 8.87
CA SER A 131 -24.35 -6.00 8.18
C SER A 131 -22.91 -5.71 8.62
N ALA A 132 -22.21 -6.72 9.13
CA ALA A 132 -20.80 -6.61 9.52
C ALA A 132 -19.91 -6.23 8.33
N LEU A 133 -20.25 -6.73 7.14
CA LEU A 133 -19.53 -6.41 5.91
C LEU A 133 -19.72 -4.94 5.49
N HIS A 134 -20.94 -4.41 5.57
CA HIS A 134 -21.17 -2.97 5.32
C HIS A 134 -20.40 -2.11 6.32
N ARG A 135 -20.43 -2.47 7.61
CA ARG A 135 -19.61 -1.76 8.62
C ARG A 135 -18.12 -1.86 8.31
N ARG A 136 -17.64 -3.00 7.81
CA ARG A 136 -16.23 -3.18 7.41
C ARG A 136 -15.85 -2.23 6.27
N ILE A 137 -16.71 -2.08 5.26
CA ILE A 137 -16.54 -1.10 4.18
C ILE A 137 -16.56 0.32 4.74
N GLY A 138 -17.52 0.65 5.61
CA GLY A 138 -17.62 1.96 6.26
C GLY A 138 -16.36 2.34 7.03
N ILE A 139 -15.83 1.44 7.87
CA ILE A 139 -14.56 1.62 8.60
C ILE A 139 -13.41 1.77 7.62
N ALA A 140 -13.38 0.98 6.55
CA ALA A 140 -12.31 1.05 5.55
C ALA A 140 -12.27 2.39 4.83
N VAL A 141 -13.43 2.94 4.43
CA VAL A 141 -13.53 4.25 3.80
C VAL A 141 -13.17 5.36 4.79
N ALA A 142 -13.71 5.32 6.01
CA ALA A 142 -13.42 6.31 7.04
C ALA A 142 -11.90 6.40 7.30
N ALA A 143 -11.25 5.24 7.49
CA ALA A 143 -9.81 5.18 7.64
C ALA A 143 -9.05 5.61 6.37
N ALA A 144 -9.45 5.19 5.16
CA ALA A 144 -8.81 5.65 3.92
C ALA A 144 -8.89 7.19 3.74
N ARG A 145 -9.97 7.81 4.23
CA ARG A 145 -10.18 9.26 4.23
C ARG A 145 -9.56 9.98 5.43
N ARG A 146 -8.99 9.23 6.38
CA ARG A 146 -8.50 9.71 7.69
C ARG A 146 -9.55 10.51 8.45
N GLN A 147 -10.78 9.99 8.44
CA GLN A 147 -11.92 10.50 9.19
C GLN A 147 -12.24 9.51 10.30
N ASP A 148 -12.19 9.97 11.55
CA ASP A 148 -12.44 9.12 12.69
C ASP A 148 -13.95 8.82 12.83
N PRO A 149 -14.39 7.56 12.74
CA PRO A 149 -15.78 7.17 12.95
C PRO A 149 -16.18 7.12 14.45
N GLY A 150 -15.28 7.47 15.37
CA GLY A 150 -15.55 7.62 16.80
C GLY A 150 -16.03 6.33 17.46
N VAL A 151 -17.15 6.42 18.18
CA VAL A 151 -17.76 5.31 18.94
C VAL A 151 -18.07 4.08 18.09
N VAL A 152 -18.28 4.26 16.77
CA VAL A 152 -18.53 3.12 15.88
C VAL A 152 -17.28 2.24 15.79
N LEU A 153 -16.10 2.82 15.57
CA LEU A 153 -14.84 2.05 15.54
C LEU A 153 -14.58 1.35 16.87
N GLU A 154 -14.87 2.01 17.98
CA GLU A 154 -14.71 1.43 19.31
C GLU A 154 -15.56 0.17 19.47
N SER A 155 -16.84 0.25 19.06
CA SER A 155 -17.76 -0.89 19.13
C SER A 155 -17.34 -2.06 18.23
N THR A 156 -16.76 -1.79 17.05
CA THR A 156 -16.41 -2.85 16.08
C THR A 156 -15.13 -3.61 16.44
N LEU A 157 -14.31 -3.11 17.37
CA LEU A 157 -13.16 -3.84 17.92
C LEU A 157 -13.57 -5.06 18.76
N SER A 158 -14.81 -5.08 19.27
CA SER A 158 -15.39 -6.21 20.01
C SER A 158 -16.28 -7.10 19.14
N SER A 159 -16.30 -6.90 17.81
CA SER A 159 -17.09 -7.69 16.87
C SER A 159 -16.71 -9.17 16.90
N THR A 160 -17.72 -10.05 16.79
CA THR A 160 -17.54 -11.49 16.56
C THR A 160 -17.16 -11.80 15.11
N ASP A 161 -17.51 -10.92 14.16
CA ASP A 161 -17.02 -10.98 12.78
C ASP A 161 -15.54 -10.60 12.74
N LEU A 162 -14.68 -11.57 12.40
CA LEU A 162 -13.22 -11.45 12.43
C LEU A 162 -12.70 -10.46 11.39
N TRP A 163 -13.32 -10.37 10.20
CA TRP A 163 -12.91 -9.45 9.15
C TRP A 163 -13.17 -7.99 9.52
N LEU A 164 -14.32 -7.70 10.12
CA LEU A 164 -14.66 -6.40 10.67
C LEU A 164 -13.73 -6.02 11.82
N LYS A 165 -13.47 -6.95 12.74
CA LYS A 165 -12.56 -6.73 13.87
C LYS A 165 -11.14 -6.44 13.39
N ALA A 166 -10.60 -7.26 12.49
CA ALA A 166 -9.29 -7.08 11.89
C ALA A 166 -9.17 -5.73 11.16
N ARG A 167 -10.20 -5.35 10.38
CA ARG A 167 -10.21 -4.03 9.70
C ARG A 167 -10.24 -2.88 10.70
N SER A 168 -10.97 -3.03 11.81
CA SER A 168 -11.04 -2.05 12.90
C SER A 168 -9.68 -1.89 13.57
N LEU A 169 -9.00 -3.01 13.89
CA LEU A 169 -7.64 -2.98 14.44
C LEU A 169 -6.67 -2.26 13.51
N LYS A 170 -6.76 -2.46 12.20
CA LYS A 170 -5.97 -1.70 11.22
C LYS A 170 -6.29 -0.20 11.25
N ALA A 171 -7.58 0.14 11.31
CA ALA A 171 -8.04 1.53 11.32
C ALA A 171 -7.52 2.31 12.53
N VAL A 172 -7.38 1.67 13.70
CA VAL A 172 -6.80 2.27 14.91
C VAL A 172 -5.39 2.84 14.63
N GLY A 173 -4.52 2.08 13.97
CA GLY A 173 -3.18 2.54 13.59
C GLY A 173 -3.20 3.60 12.49
N GLU A 174 -4.02 3.41 11.45
CA GLU A 174 -4.15 4.38 10.34
C GLU A 174 -4.64 5.77 10.82
N LEU A 175 -5.54 5.79 11.80
CA LEU A 175 -6.14 6.99 12.36
C LEU A 175 -5.37 7.59 13.54
N GLY A 176 -4.32 6.93 14.05
CA GLY A 176 -3.58 7.43 15.20
C GLY A 176 -4.35 7.37 16.53
N ARG A 177 -5.25 6.39 16.71
CA ARG A 177 -6.10 6.28 17.92
C ARG A 177 -5.35 5.70 19.12
N ASN A 178 -4.45 6.50 19.71
CA ASN A 178 -3.66 6.15 20.90
C ASN A 178 -4.53 5.74 22.11
N ASP A 179 -5.71 6.33 22.23
CA ASP A 179 -6.68 6.02 23.28
C ASP A 179 -7.20 4.58 23.20
N LEU A 180 -7.12 3.93 22.03
CA LEU A 180 -7.52 2.54 21.80
C LEU A 180 -6.35 1.54 21.94
N LEU A 181 -5.17 2.00 22.36
CA LEU A 181 -4.01 1.15 22.58
C LEU A 181 -4.26 -0.03 23.55
N PRO A 182 -5.04 0.11 24.65
CA PRO A 182 -5.37 -1.04 25.50
C PRO A 182 -6.08 -2.17 24.75
N VAL A 183 -6.95 -1.85 23.81
CA VAL A 183 -7.66 -2.83 22.97
C VAL A 183 -6.73 -3.44 21.93
N VAL A 184 -5.81 -2.64 21.37
CA VAL A 184 -4.76 -3.15 20.48
C VAL A 184 -3.88 -4.16 21.21
N LYS A 185 -3.41 -3.84 22.42
CA LYS A 185 -2.59 -4.73 23.26
C LYS A 185 -3.27 -6.06 23.54
N SER A 186 -4.56 -6.05 23.89
CA SER A 186 -5.29 -7.29 24.19
C SER A 186 -5.42 -8.23 22.98
N ASN A 187 -5.30 -7.69 21.76
CA ASN A 187 -5.38 -8.48 20.51
C ASN A 187 -4.02 -8.93 19.96
N LEU A 188 -2.89 -8.58 20.61
CA LEU A 188 -1.56 -9.08 20.23
C LEU A 188 -1.41 -10.61 20.38
N ASN A 189 -2.25 -11.22 21.20
CA ASN A 189 -2.34 -12.68 21.38
C ASN A 189 -3.64 -13.27 20.81
N SER A 190 -4.30 -12.56 19.89
CA SER A 190 -5.52 -13.07 19.24
C SER A 190 -5.23 -14.40 18.54
N GLU A 191 -6.16 -15.36 18.65
CA GLU A 191 -6.07 -16.63 17.90
C GLU A 191 -6.18 -16.40 16.40
N ASP A 192 -7.03 -15.44 15.97
CA ASP A 192 -7.15 -15.03 14.57
C ASP A 192 -5.85 -14.36 14.08
N PRO A 193 -5.14 -14.95 13.09
CA PRO A 193 -3.89 -14.41 12.57
C PRO A 193 -4.02 -13.00 11.99
N THR A 194 -5.15 -12.68 11.36
CA THR A 194 -5.35 -11.38 10.71
C THR A 194 -5.52 -10.27 11.75
N SER A 195 -6.34 -10.51 12.78
CA SER A 195 -6.47 -9.61 13.93
C SER A 195 -5.15 -9.44 14.66
N ARG A 196 -4.41 -10.53 14.88
CA ARG A 196 -3.09 -10.48 15.53
C ARG A 196 -2.09 -9.64 14.75
N PHE A 197 -2.02 -9.80 13.43
CA PHE A 197 -1.18 -8.98 12.56
C PHE A 197 -1.56 -7.50 12.65
N TRP A 198 -2.83 -7.14 12.49
CA TRP A 198 -3.24 -5.74 12.51
C TRP A 198 -3.14 -5.10 13.90
N ALA A 199 -3.32 -5.86 14.96
CA ALA A 199 -3.02 -5.40 16.31
C ALA A 199 -1.53 -5.08 16.46
N ALA A 200 -0.64 -5.95 15.99
CA ALA A 200 0.80 -5.72 16.08
C ALA A 200 1.26 -4.58 15.17
N TRP A 201 0.74 -4.48 13.94
CA TRP A 201 1.03 -3.40 13.01
C TRP A 201 0.59 -2.04 13.57
N SER A 202 -0.65 -1.93 14.07
CA SER A 202 -1.16 -0.70 14.69
C SER A 202 -0.43 -0.38 15.99
N GLY A 203 -0.13 -1.39 16.81
CA GLY A 203 0.66 -1.20 18.03
C GLY A 203 2.05 -0.63 17.73
N ALA A 204 2.73 -1.11 16.68
CA ALA A 204 4.02 -0.57 16.27
C ALA A 204 3.95 0.90 15.83
N LEU A 205 2.86 1.34 15.17
CA LEU A 205 2.64 2.77 14.88
C LEU A 205 2.40 3.60 16.14
N LEU A 206 1.63 3.05 17.10
CA LEU A 206 1.17 3.73 18.31
C LEU A 206 2.11 3.54 19.52
N ASP A 207 3.38 3.30 19.25
CA ASP A 207 4.43 3.19 20.26
C ASP A 207 4.34 2.01 21.23
N GLU A 208 3.71 0.89 20.86
CA GLU A 208 3.58 -0.29 21.73
C GLU A 208 4.76 -1.27 21.60
N PRO A 209 5.63 -1.40 22.62
CA PRO A 209 6.83 -2.25 22.51
C PRO A 209 6.53 -3.74 22.41
N SER A 210 5.42 -4.21 23.01
CA SER A 210 5.02 -5.63 22.94
C SER A 210 4.60 -6.08 21.54
N ALA A 211 4.37 -5.15 20.60
CA ALA A 211 4.11 -5.48 19.21
C ALA A 211 5.34 -6.06 18.50
N ILE A 212 6.56 -5.65 18.86
CA ILE A 212 7.82 -6.08 18.20
C ILE A 212 7.98 -7.61 18.20
N PRO A 213 7.95 -8.33 19.34
CA PRO A 213 8.11 -9.79 19.34
C PRO A 213 6.95 -10.53 18.65
N VAL A 214 5.78 -9.91 18.51
CA VAL A 214 4.67 -10.48 17.73
C VAL A 214 4.96 -10.36 16.23
N LEU A 215 5.40 -9.19 15.77
CA LEU A 215 5.80 -8.96 14.38
C LEU A 215 6.99 -9.83 13.98
N GLN A 216 7.98 -10.02 14.86
CA GLN A 216 9.12 -10.91 14.59
C GLN A 216 8.66 -12.35 14.35
N ARG A 217 7.82 -12.90 15.24
CA ARG A 217 7.26 -14.25 15.08
C ARG A 217 6.44 -14.39 13.80
N LEU A 218 5.61 -13.39 13.47
CA LEU A 218 4.81 -13.40 12.23
C LEU A 218 5.69 -13.41 10.98
N ALA A 219 6.80 -12.68 10.98
CA ALA A 219 7.77 -12.67 9.90
C ALA A 219 8.48 -14.04 9.76
N GLU A 220 8.96 -14.60 10.87
CA GLU A 220 9.71 -15.87 10.89
C GLU A 220 8.86 -17.09 10.53
N GLN A 221 7.55 -17.06 10.81
CA GLN A 221 6.63 -18.15 10.49
C GLN A 221 6.16 -18.15 9.03
N GLY A 222 6.61 -17.19 8.21
CA GLY A 222 6.17 -17.06 6.82
C GLY A 222 4.67 -16.78 6.69
N ALA A 223 4.08 -16.05 7.64
CA ALA A 223 2.66 -15.71 7.62
C ALA A 223 2.32 -14.81 6.41
N GLU A 224 1.04 -14.76 6.05
CA GLU A 224 0.53 -13.71 5.14
C GLU A 224 1.00 -12.34 5.66
N ARG A 225 1.76 -11.59 4.85
CA ARG A 225 2.38 -10.29 5.21
C ARG A 225 3.67 -10.37 6.04
N ALA A 226 4.42 -11.47 5.99
CA ALA A 226 5.72 -11.62 6.66
C ALA A 226 6.71 -10.47 6.39
N GLU A 227 6.87 -10.05 5.13
CA GLU A 227 7.75 -8.91 4.76
C GLU A 227 7.30 -7.60 5.44
N SER A 228 5.99 -7.34 5.48
CA SER A 228 5.43 -6.18 6.17
C SER A 228 5.62 -6.27 7.68
N ALA A 229 5.52 -7.47 8.28
CA ALA A 229 5.75 -7.66 9.71
C ALA A 229 7.22 -7.36 10.05
N CYS A 230 8.15 -7.88 9.24
CA CYS A 230 9.57 -7.61 9.38
C CYS A 230 9.88 -6.12 9.27
N ALA A 231 9.35 -5.45 8.23
CA ALA A 231 9.55 -4.02 8.04
C ALA A 231 9.08 -3.21 9.26
N MET A 232 7.90 -3.51 9.81
CA MET A 232 7.40 -2.80 10.99
C MET A 232 8.24 -3.06 12.24
N ALA A 233 8.69 -4.29 12.45
CA ALA A 233 9.54 -4.64 13.59
C ALA A 233 10.89 -3.91 13.53
N VAL A 234 11.62 -3.99 12.42
CA VAL A 234 12.97 -3.40 12.34
C VAL A 234 12.96 -1.87 12.42
N ARG A 235 11.85 -1.20 12.08
CA ARG A 235 11.68 0.26 12.30
C ARG A 235 11.69 0.63 13.79
N ARG A 236 11.09 -0.22 14.61
CA ARG A 236 10.87 0.00 16.05
C ARG A 236 12.00 -0.53 16.93
N MET A 237 12.88 -1.36 16.38
CA MET A 237 14.03 -1.92 17.09
C MET A 237 15.20 -0.93 17.17
N PRO A 238 16.03 -0.98 18.24
CA PRO A 238 17.36 -0.37 18.21
C PRO A 238 18.18 -0.91 17.03
N VAL A 239 18.98 -0.05 16.38
CA VAL A 239 19.72 -0.40 15.14
C VAL A 239 20.54 -1.68 15.29
N GLN A 240 21.25 -1.84 16.40
CA GLN A 240 22.07 -3.04 16.66
C GLN A 240 21.23 -4.32 16.77
N ALA A 241 20.08 -4.25 17.43
CA ALA A 241 19.16 -5.39 17.56
C ALA A 241 18.51 -5.73 16.20
N ALA A 242 18.17 -4.71 15.40
CA ALA A 242 17.63 -4.90 14.06
C ALA A 242 18.63 -5.60 13.14
N HIS A 243 19.91 -5.20 13.16
CA HIS A 243 20.98 -5.89 12.42
C HIS A 243 21.22 -7.32 12.90
N HIS A 244 21.13 -7.56 14.21
CA HIS A 244 21.25 -8.91 14.75
C HIS A 244 20.16 -9.83 14.17
N TRP A 245 18.90 -9.41 14.27
CA TRP A 245 17.77 -10.17 13.75
C TRP A 245 17.81 -10.30 12.21
N GLN A 246 18.20 -9.24 11.50
CA GLN A 246 18.39 -9.28 10.05
C GLN A 246 19.41 -10.36 9.63
N ARG A 247 20.52 -10.53 10.37
CA ARG A 247 21.50 -11.60 10.10
C ARG A 247 20.94 -12.99 10.38
N GLU A 248 20.08 -13.15 11.38
CA GLU A 248 19.39 -14.43 11.63
C GLU A 248 18.48 -14.80 10.46
N LEU A 249 17.71 -13.83 9.94
CA LEU A 249 16.89 -13.99 8.73
C LEU A 249 17.76 -14.29 7.50
N ALA A 250 18.90 -13.63 7.34
CA ALA A 250 19.81 -13.86 6.22
C ALA A 250 20.44 -15.27 6.24
N GLY A 251 20.49 -15.93 7.41
CA GLY A 251 21.02 -17.27 7.58
C GLY A 251 20.15 -18.38 6.98
N ARG A 252 18.94 -18.08 6.51
CA ARG A 252 18.02 -19.06 5.93
C ARG A 252 17.58 -18.66 4.52
N PRO A 253 17.64 -19.57 3.52
CA PRO A 253 17.29 -19.24 2.14
C PRO A 253 15.88 -18.67 1.98
N GLU A 254 14.90 -19.17 2.72
CA GLU A 254 13.50 -18.78 2.68
C GLU A 254 13.24 -17.35 3.19
N THR A 255 14.09 -16.84 4.09
CA THR A 255 13.99 -15.47 4.63
C THR A 255 15.04 -14.52 4.06
N LEU A 256 15.89 -14.97 3.14
CA LEU A 256 16.97 -14.15 2.58
C LEU A 256 16.45 -12.87 1.91
N ARG A 257 15.40 -12.98 1.09
CA ARG A 257 14.77 -11.82 0.44
C ARG A 257 14.30 -10.78 1.46
N MET A 258 13.63 -11.25 2.51
CA MET A 258 13.15 -10.40 3.61
C MET A 258 14.31 -9.76 4.37
N ALA A 259 15.42 -10.48 4.58
CA ALA A 259 16.62 -9.95 5.21
C ALA A 259 17.29 -8.86 4.38
N VAL A 260 17.23 -8.94 3.05
CA VAL A 260 17.69 -7.89 2.13
C VAL A 260 16.82 -6.64 2.27
N GLN A 261 15.50 -6.79 2.16
CA GLN A 261 14.55 -5.68 2.34
C GLN A 261 14.70 -5.02 3.72
N ALA A 262 14.91 -5.84 4.77
CA ALA A 262 15.09 -5.36 6.14
C ALA A 262 16.25 -4.37 6.27
N LEU A 263 17.35 -4.53 5.53
CA LEU A 263 18.45 -3.55 5.55
C LEU A 263 18.04 -2.21 4.94
N GLY A 264 17.30 -2.22 3.84
CA GLY A 264 16.74 -1.00 3.24
C GLY A 264 15.81 -0.27 4.21
N VAL A 265 15.02 -1.02 5.00
CA VAL A 265 14.13 -0.49 6.04
C VAL A 265 14.91 0.01 7.27
N ILE A 266 15.96 -0.71 7.69
CA ILE A 266 16.84 -0.29 8.80
C ILE A 266 17.49 1.06 8.48
N GLY A 267 17.93 1.24 7.24
CA GLY A 267 18.47 2.51 6.77
C GLY A 267 19.94 2.74 7.14
N ASP A 268 20.66 1.75 7.66
CA ASP A 268 22.02 1.92 8.16
C ASP A 268 23.07 1.53 7.10
N SER A 269 24.03 2.42 6.84
CA SER A 269 25.10 2.23 5.88
C SER A 269 26.00 1.03 6.18
N ALA A 270 26.03 0.56 7.42
CA ALA A 270 26.80 -0.63 7.80
C ALA A 270 26.40 -1.89 7.01
N GLY A 271 25.16 -1.97 6.52
CA GLY A 271 24.65 -3.10 5.72
C GLY A 271 25.01 -3.06 4.24
N ILE A 272 25.51 -1.93 3.72
CA ILE A 272 25.71 -1.73 2.27
C ILE A 272 26.70 -2.73 1.65
N PRO A 273 27.87 -3.02 2.25
CA PRO A 273 28.79 -4.02 1.68
C PRO A 273 28.11 -5.38 1.44
N TRP A 274 27.28 -5.84 2.38
CA TRP A 274 26.55 -7.10 2.24
C TRP A 274 25.43 -7.03 1.19
N LEU A 275 24.76 -5.87 1.05
CA LEU A 275 23.80 -5.65 -0.04
C LEU A 275 24.47 -5.78 -1.41
N ILE A 276 25.67 -5.22 -1.58
CA ILE A 276 26.45 -5.34 -2.83
C ILE A 276 26.77 -6.80 -3.13
N GLU A 277 27.13 -7.61 -2.12
CA GLU A 277 27.28 -9.05 -2.30
C GLU A 277 25.98 -9.74 -2.74
N GLN A 278 24.82 -9.30 -2.24
CA GLN A 278 23.52 -9.86 -2.63
C GLN A 278 23.12 -9.45 -4.05
N MET A 279 23.60 -8.31 -4.56
CA MET A 279 23.36 -7.88 -5.96
C MET A 279 23.93 -8.88 -6.98
N ALA A 280 24.93 -9.68 -6.60
CA ALA A 280 25.47 -10.74 -7.45
C ALA A 280 24.58 -12.00 -7.51
N LYS A 281 23.50 -12.08 -6.73
CA LYS A 281 22.59 -13.23 -6.66
C LYS A 281 21.27 -12.92 -7.39
N PRO A 282 20.98 -13.54 -8.54
CA PRO A 282 19.83 -13.17 -9.38
C PRO A 282 18.48 -13.06 -8.64
N LYS A 283 18.18 -14.02 -7.76
CA LYS A 283 16.91 -14.07 -7.00
C LYS A 283 16.65 -12.89 -6.06
N VAL A 284 17.70 -12.17 -5.65
CA VAL A 284 17.59 -11.03 -4.70
C VAL A 284 18.30 -9.78 -5.21
N ALA A 285 18.82 -9.79 -6.43
CA ALA A 285 19.65 -8.71 -6.93
C ALA A 285 18.89 -7.38 -7.00
N ARG A 286 17.72 -7.39 -7.63
CA ARG A 286 16.85 -6.20 -7.79
C ARG A 286 16.43 -5.61 -6.45
N VAL A 287 15.96 -6.44 -5.51
CA VAL A 287 15.58 -5.98 -4.17
C VAL A 287 16.77 -5.52 -3.32
N ALA A 288 17.98 -6.05 -3.55
CA ALA A 288 19.20 -5.51 -2.95
C ALA A 288 19.54 -4.12 -3.51
N GLY A 289 19.39 -3.93 -4.82
CA GLY A 289 19.48 -2.63 -5.48
C GLY A 289 18.48 -1.62 -4.91
N GLU A 290 17.21 -2.00 -4.79
CA GLU A 290 16.20 -1.16 -4.16
C GLU A 290 16.55 -0.83 -2.70
N SER A 291 17.03 -1.80 -1.92
CA SER A 291 17.44 -1.57 -0.53
C SER A 291 18.61 -0.60 -0.42
N LEU A 292 19.57 -0.65 -1.35
CA LEU A 292 20.62 0.36 -1.46
C LEU A 292 20.02 1.74 -1.76
N THR A 293 19.16 1.86 -2.78
CA THR A 293 18.46 3.11 -3.13
C THR A 293 17.70 3.68 -1.93
N MET A 294 17.01 2.83 -1.16
CA MET A 294 16.29 3.26 0.05
C MET A 294 17.21 3.86 1.11
N ILE A 295 18.44 3.37 1.25
CA ILE A 295 19.43 3.90 2.21
C ILE A 295 20.08 5.17 1.67
N THR A 296 20.60 5.12 0.44
CA THR A 296 21.53 6.12 -0.08
C THR A 296 20.89 7.20 -0.95
N GLY A 297 19.67 6.96 -1.43
CA GLY A 297 18.97 7.85 -2.35
C GLY A 297 19.42 7.75 -3.80
N ILE A 298 20.33 6.81 -4.12
CA ILE A 298 20.80 6.65 -5.49
C ILE A 298 19.70 6.12 -6.40
N ASP A 299 19.55 6.73 -7.57
CA ASP A 299 18.80 6.16 -8.67
C ASP A 299 19.77 5.39 -9.57
N LEU A 300 19.66 4.06 -9.57
CA LEU A 300 20.60 3.17 -10.25
C LEU A 300 20.62 3.36 -11.77
N ALA A 301 19.46 3.63 -12.38
CA ALA A 301 19.37 3.85 -13.81
C ALA A 301 19.93 5.23 -14.19
N TYR A 302 19.62 6.27 -13.40
CA TYR A 302 20.11 7.61 -13.66
C TYR A 302 21.64 7.74 -13.54
N GLU A 303 22.25 7.00 -12.62
CA GLU A 303 23.70 7.01 -12.37
C GLU A 303 24.47 5.94 -13.17
N ASP A 304 23.83 5.32 -14.18
CA ASP A 304 24.41 4.26 -15.01
C ASP A 304 25.01 3.09 -14.19
N LEU A 305 24.36 2.72 -13.08
CA LEU A 305 24.77 1.63 -12.18
C LEU A 305 23.98 0.34 -12.39
N GLU A 306 23.09 0.32 -13.37
CA GLU A 306 22.36 -0.88 -13.77
C GLU A 306 23.21 -1.83 -14.62
N GLY A 307 22.80 -3.08 -14.68
CA GLY A 307 23.36 -4.14 -15.50
C GLY A 307 22.26 -4.84 -16.28
N GLU A 308 22.65 -5.85 -17.03
CA GLU A 308 21.71 -6.64 -17.81
C GLU A 308 20.98 -7.68 -16.94
N LYS A 309 19.78 -8.05 -17.37
CA LYS A 309 19.05 -9.19 -16.81
C LYS A 309 19.95 -10.45 -16.90
N PRO A 310 20.15 -11.21 -15.81
CA PRO A 310 20.94 -12.43 -15.85
C PRO A 310 20.42 -13.43 -16.88
N GLU A 311 21.34 -14.01 -17.66
CA GLU A 311 21.01 -15.00 -18.67
C GLU A 311 20.29 -16.22 -18.04
N GLY A 312 19.19 -16.65 -18.66
CA GLY A 312 18.38 -17.78 -18.18
C GLY A 312 17.59 -17.52 -16.88
N PHE A 313 17.54 -16.28 -16.37
CA PHE A 313 16.68 -15.94 -15.24
C PHE A 313 15.23 -15.74 -15.71
N GLU A 314 14.34 -16.60 -15.23
CA GLU A 314 12.90 -16.49 -15.40
C GLU A 314 12.27 -16.19 -14.04
N ALA A 315 11.47 -15.13 -14.00
CA ALA A 315 10.61 -14.75 -12.88
C ALA A 315 9.32 -14.24 -13.49
N GLY A 316 8.19 -14.53 -12.85
CA GLY A 316 6.89 -14.28 -13.47
C GLY A 316 6.34 -15.50 -14.21
N PRO A 317 5.07 -15.45 -14.62
CA PRO A 317 4.55 -16.31 -15.68
C PRO A 317 5.28 -16.06 -16.99
N THR A 318 5.57 -17.12 -17.73
CA THR A 318 6.08 -17.01 -19.11
C THR A 318 4.95 -16.93 -20.13
N GLU A 319 5.26 -16.58 -21.38
CA GLU A 319 4.31 -16.65 -22.49
C GLU A 319 3.98 -18.09 -22.93
N ASN A 320 4.59 -19.10 -22.29
CA ASN A 320 4.34 -20.49 -22.60
C ASN A 320 3.01 -20.95 -21.98
N PRO A 321 2.01 -21.37 -22.78
CA PRO A 321 0.73 -21.86 -22.26
C PRO A 321 0.83 -23.11 -21.40
N GLU A 322 1.95 -23.84 -21.46
CA GLU A 322 2.23 -25.03 -20.64
C GLU A 322 2.98 -24.70 -19.33
N ASP A 323 3.36 -23.43 -19.12
CA ASP A 323 3.98 -23.00 -17.87
C ASP A 323 2.91 -22.81 -16.78
N GLU A 324 2.99 -23.64 -15.74
CA GLU A 324 2.08 -23.60 -14.59
C GLU A 324 2.42 -22.47 -13.60
N ASN A 325 3.57 -21.79 -13.78
CA ASN A 325 3.96 -20.70 -12.90
C ASN A 325 3.15 -19.43 -13.19
N ILE A 326 2.17 -19.14 -12.33
CA ILE A 326 1.35 -17.92 -12.39
C ILE A 326 1.82 -16.82 -11.43
N GLU A 327 2.95 -17.04 -10.72
CA GLU A 327 3.45 -16.07 -9.74
C GLU A 327 3.99 -14.83 -10.43
N ILE A 328 3.33 -13.69 -10.22
CA ILE A 328 3.76 -12.38 -10.72
C ILE A 328 5.11 -12.01 -10.08
N ASP A 329 6.05 -11.54 -10.90
CA ASP A 329 7.35 -11.08 -10.45
C ASP A 329 7.22 -9.77 -9.61
N PRO A 330 7.46 -9.80 -8.29
CA PRO A 330 7.29 -8.62 -7.43
C PRO A 330 8.34 -7.51 -7.67
N ASP A 331 9.38 -7.83 -8.45
CA ASP A 331 10.53 -6.97 -8.73
C ASP A 331 10.59 -6.55 -10.20
N GLU A 332 9.57 -6.85 -11.02
CA GLU A 332 9.56 -6.59 -12.48
C GLU A 332 10.05 -5.18 -12.84
N ASP A 333 9.56 -4.18 -12.11
CA ASP A 333 9.86 -2.76 -12.32
C ASP A 333 11.15 -2.26 -11.64
N LEU A 334 11.94 -3.15 -11.05
CA LEU A 334 13.21 -2.78 -10.41
C LEU A 334 14.38 -3.00 -11.38
N PRO A 335 15.34 -2.06 -11.44
CA PRO A 335 16.52 -2.23 -12.27
C PRO A 335 17.39 -3.36 -11.75
N TRP A 336 18.06 -4.06 -12.67
CA TRP A 336 19.10 -5.02 -12.33
C TRP A 336 20.36 -4.24 -11.93
N PRO A 337 20.84 -4.31 -10.68
CA PRO A 337 22.06 -3.59 -10.31
C PRO A 337 23.30 -4.27 -10.87
N ASN A 338 24.31 -3.48 -11.27
CA ASN A 338 25.65 -3.98 -11.54
C ASN A 338 26.51 -3.92 -10.26
N PRO A 339 26.87 -5.05 -9.64
CA PRO A 339 27.56 -5.05 -8.35
C PRO A 339 28.91 -4.32 -8.39
N GLN A 340 29.67 -4.45 -9.49
CA GLN A 340 30.99 -3.83 -9.61
C GLN A 340 30.91 -2.30 -9.79
N LEU A 341 29.92 -1.80 -10.54
CA LEU A 341 29.69 -0.37 -10.68
C LEU A 341 29.22 0.24 -9.36
N VAL A 342 28.27 -0.43 -8.69
CA VAL A 342 27.78 -0.02 -7.38
C VAL A 342 28.90 -0.02 -6.33
N GLU A 343 29.78 -1.02 -6.33
CA GLU A 343 30.91 -1.08 -5.39
C GLU A 343 31.86 0.11 -5.55
N ARG A 344 32.22 0.47 -6.79
CA ARG A 344 33.05 1.64 -7.10
C ARG A 344 32.38 2.94 -6.69
N TRP A 345 31.08 3.06 -6.98
CA TRP A 345 30.28 4.20 -6.56
C TRP A 345 30.29 4.32 -5.03
N TRP A 346 29.99 3.24 -4.31
CA TRP A 346 29.95 3.22 -2.85
C TRP A 346 31.30 3.59 -2.24
N ALA A 347 32.40 3.10 -2.82
CA ALA A 347 33.74 3.43 -2.36
C ALA A 347 34.03 4.93 -2.34
N SER A 348 33.40 5.69 -3.25
CA SER A 348 33.55 7.15 -3.38
C SER A 348 32.57 7.94 -2.51
N HIS A 349 31.45 7.34 -2.10
CA HIS A 349 30.36 8.03 -1.40
C HIS A 349 30.24 7.68 0.10
N ARG A 350 30.85 6.58 0.55
CA ARG A 350 30.71 6.06 1.92
C ARG A 350 31.05 7.05 3.03
N LEU A 351 31.93 8.03 2.77
CA LEU A 351 32.32 9.05 3.76
C LEU A 351 31.17 10.01 4.12
N GLY A 352 30.13 10.09 3.28
CA GLY A 352 28.91 10.85 3.57
C GLY A 352 27.96 10.17 4.55
N PHE A 353 28.26 8.94 4.97
CA PHE A 353 27.38 8.13 5.83
C PHE A 353 28.08 7.76 7.13
N THR A 354 27.28 7.66 8.19
CA THR A 354 27.74 7.27 9.53
C THR A 354 27.01 6.02 9.97
N ASN A 355 27.78 4.95 10.23
CA ASN A 355 27.23 3.70 10.72
C ASN A 355 26.47 3.90 12.04
N GLY A 356 25.35 3.18 12.19
CA GLY A 356 24.43 3.32 13.32
C GLY A 356 23.43 4.47 13.18
N THR A 357 23.56 5.33 12.16
CA THR A 357 22.54 6.34 11.82
C THR A 357 21.58 5.76 10.78
N ARG A 358 20.28 5.98 10.97
CA ARG A 358 19.26 5.58 9.99
C ARG A 358 19.09 6.66 8.92
N TYR A 359 19.23 6.25 7.67
CA TYR A 359 19.04 7.06 6.48
C TYR A 359 17.82 6.58 5.70
N LEU A 360 17.11 7.53 5.10
CA LEU A 360 16.16 7.28 4.03
C LEU A 360 16.59 8.16 2.88
N LEU A 361 16.81 7.60 1.70
CA LEU A 361 17.18 8.34 0.49
C LEU A 361 18.37 9.31 0.69
N GLY A 362 19.42 8.85 1.37
CA GLY A 362 20.69 9.59 1.50
C GLY A 362 20.70 10.66 2.58
N LYS A 363 19.61 10.86 3.32
CA LYS A 363 19.56 11.80 4.45
C LYS A 363 19.21 11.09 5.75
N PRO A 364 19.76 11.55 6.89
CA PRO A 364 19.31 11.08 8.19
C PRO A 364 17.80 11.26 8.31
N MET A 365 17.14 10.22 8.80
CA MET A 365 15.70 10.22 9.00
C MET A 365 15.32 11.34 9.97
N THR A 366 14.57 12.34 9.50
CA THR A 366 14.06 13.49 10.26
C THR A 366 12.63 13.79 9.80
N VAL A 367 11.84 14.48 10.64
CA VAL A 367 10.46 14.86 10.29
C VAL A 367 10.43 15.70 9.01
N ASP A 368 11.32 16.68 8.90
CA ASP A 368 11.43 17.53 7.71
C ASP A 368 11.74 16.71 6.45
N TRP A 369 12.70 15.78 6.56
CA TRP A 369 13.04 14.93 5.44
C TRP A 369 11.90 14.00 5.03
N PHE A 370 11.14 13.44 5.97
CA PHE A 370 9.98 12.62 5.62
C PHE A 370 8.92 13.41 4.87
N ASN A 371 8.66 14.66 5.29
CA ASN A 371 7.73 15.53 4.57
C ASN A 371 8.24 15.83 3.14
N GLU A 372 9.55 15.97 2.95
CA GLU A 372 10.14 16.12 1.62
C GLU A 372 9.97 14.85 0.77
N VAL A 373 10.29 13.68 1.32
CA VAL A 373 10.12 12.39 0.62
C VAL A 373 8.66 12.12 0.24
N LEU A 374 7.70 12.52 1.09
CA LEU A 374 6.27 12.43 0.76
C LEU A 374 5.88 13.23 -0.49
N ARG A 375 6.58 14.35 -0.76
CA ARG A 375 6.37 15.22 -1.92
C ARG A 375 7.09 14.73 -3.17
N THR A 376 8.34 14.28 -3.03
CA THR A 376 9.26 14.09 -4.17
C THR A 376 9.60 12.63 -4.47
N GLY A 377 9.42 11.72 -3.52
CA GLY A 377 9.78 10.31 -3.66
C GLY A 377 8.87 9.49 -4.57
N LYS A 378 9.29 8.24 -4.84
CA LYS A 378 8.50 7.19 -5.51
C LYS A 378 7.60 6.46 -4.50
N GLN A 379 6.54 5.75 -4.91
CA GLN A 379 5.48 5.28 -4.00
C GLN A 379 5.96 4.44 -2.81
N ARG A 380 6.86 3.49 -3.02
CA ARG A 380 7.44 2.70 -1.91
C ARG A 380 8.23 3.57 -0.93
N GLN A 381 8.97 4.56 -1.44
CA GLN A 381 9.71 5.53 -0.63
C GLN A 381 8.77 6.45 0.17
N ARG A 382 7.71 6.96 -0.48
CA ARG A 382 6.67 7.78 0.15
C ARG A 382 5.96 7.01 1.25
N THR A 383 5.67 5.73 1.01
CA THR A 383 5.02 4.85 2.00
C THR A 383 5.92 4.62 3.21
N ALA A 384 7.23 4.40 3.00
CA ALA A 384 8.19 4.33 4.08
C ALA A 384 8.23 5.64 4.89
N ALA A 385 8.30 6.80 4.23
CA ALA A 385 8.27 8.11 4.88
C ALA A 385 6.98 8.34 5.68
N ALA A 386 5.82 7.94 5.16
CA ALA A 386 4.54 8.04 5.87
C ALA A 386 4.54 7.24 7.19
N ILE A 387 5.03 5.98 7.14
CA ILE A 387 5.12 5.10 8.31
C ILE A 387 6.08 5.68 9.33
N GLU A 388 7.29 6.07 8.90
CA GLU A 388 8.31 6.64 9.77
C GLU A 388 7.83 7.93 10.45
N LEU A 389 7.14 8.80 9.71
CA LEU A 389 6.57 10.02 10.25
C LEU A 389 5.50 9.74 11.32
N SER A 390 4.62 8.77 11.08
CA SER A 390 3.60 8.35 12.05
C SER A 390 4.23 7.73 13.30
N MET A 391 5.29 6.92 13.17
CA MET A 391 6.00 6.32 14.30
C MET A 391 6.75 7.34 15.17
N ARG A 392 7.21 8.46 14.60
CA ARG A 392 7.88 9.53 15.36
C ARG A 392 6.94 10.41 16.15
N GLU A 393 5.70 10.52 15.70
CA GLU A 393 4.66 11.32 16.33
C GLU A 393 3.45 10.40 16.66
N PRO A 394 3.56 9.49 17.64
CA PRO A 394 2.49 8.55 17.96
C PRO A 394 1.17 9.28 18.20
N GLY A 395 0.12 8.86 17.50
CA GLY A 395 -1.19 9.53 17.51
C GLY A 395 -1.45 10.44 16.32
N ARG A 396 -0.41 10.75 15.52
CA ARG A 396 -0.59 11.35 14.20
C ARG A 396 -1.19 10.32 13.24
N PRO A 397 -2.31 10.64 12.55
CA PRO A 397 -2.83 9.77 11.50
C PRO A 397 -1.78 9.53 10.41
N LEU A 398 -1.65 8.27 9.99
CA LEU A 398 -0.72 7.86 8.93
C LEU A 398 -1.03 8.61 7.63
N PHE A 399 -0.07 9.22 6.94
CA PHE A 399 -0.37 9.83 5.65
C PHE A 399 -0.79 8.75 4.62
N ASN A 400 -1.94 8.93 3.94
CA ASN A 400 -2.41 7.95 2.96
C ASN A 400 -1.78 8.19 1.58
N THR A 401 -0.66 7.53 1.30
CA THR A 401 0.05 7.61 0.01
C THR A 401 -0.74 6.99 -1.16
N SER A 402 -1.79 6.21 -0.87
CA SER A 402 -2.66 5.58 -1.87
C SER A 402 -3.95 6.36 -2.13
N ALA A 403 -4.22 7.47 -1.43
CA ALA A 403 -5.37 8.34 -1.73
C ALA A 403 -5.28 8.91 -3.16
N PRO A 404 -6.35 9.48 -3.75
CA PRO A 404 -6.24 10.15 -5.04
C PRO A 404 -5.14 11.23 -5.04
N GLY A 405 -4.28 11.22 -6.06
CA GLY A 405 -3.10 12.05 -6.25
C GLY A 405 -3.41 13.52 -6.17
N PHE A 406 -4.50 13.98 -6.80
CA PHE A 406 -4.98 15.37 -6.69
C PHE A 406 -5.22 15.79 -5.23
N ARG A 407 -5.72 14.88 -4.39
CA ARG A 407 -5.96 15.14 -2.96
C ARG A 407 -4.66 15.16 -2.18
N GLN A 408 -3.75 14.24 -2.49
CA GLN A 408 -2.42 14.22 -1.90
C GLN A 408 -1.64 15.49 -2.22
N GLN A 409 -1.71 15.98 -3.46
CA GLN A 409 -1.12 17.24 -3.92
C GLN A 409 -1.60 18.42 -3.09
N VAL A 410 -2.91 18.54 -2.86
CA VAL A 410 -3.48 19.58 -1.99
C VAL A 410 -2.96 19.46 -0.55
N LEU A 411 -2.98 18.27 0.04
CA LEU A 411 -2.53 18.05 1.43
C LEU A 411 -1.05 18.34 1.63
N LEU A 412 -0.22 18.07 0.61
CA LEU A 412 1.22 18.27 0.62
C LEU A 412 1.66 19.65 0.10
N GLN A 413 0.70 20.44 -0.43
CA GLN A 413 0.91 21.76 -1.04
C GLN A 413 1.88 21.69 -2.23
N VAL A 414 1.71 20.68 -3.09
CA VAL A 414 2.48 20.49 -4.33
C VAL A 414 1.53 20.52 -5.53
N ARG A 415 2.05 20.95 -6.69
CA ARG A 415 1.26 21.08 -7.93
C ARG A 415 1.29 19.82 -8.77
#